data_AF-A0AAV4H7M1-F1
#
_entry.id   AF-A0AAV4H7M1-F1
#
_cell.length_a   1.000
_cell.length_b   1.000
_cell.length_c   1.000
_cell.angle_alpha   90.00
_cell.angle_beta   90.00
_cell.angle_gamma   90.00
#
_symmetry.space_group_name_H-M   'P 1'
#
loop_
_entity.id
_entity.type
_entity.pdbx_description
1 polymer ?
#
loop_
_entity_poly.entity_id
_entity_poly.type
_entity_poly.pdbx_seq_one_letter_code
_entity_poly.pdbx_strand_id
1 'polypeptide(L)'
;MAITSRVPACFILDSAIIPKASMNVGLEICKACEAVAGVGSCDGAQEISGLWRIYPTSVEARRDLIVSGVELGGQAITVLGQNPFLVRGQGEIPTKKLIIGNIPISVAQSEIMDAFEALRVALRSPMKDEHYRDEMGGLTRFKSGRPFVYLNIPKIRSLR
;
A
#
# COMPACT_ATOMS: atom_id res chain seq x y z
N MET A 1 -16.87 12.16 -5.03
CA MET A 1 -16.02 12.52 -6.18
C MET A 1 -14.65 11.88 -5.91
N ALA A 2 -14.34 10.75 -6.56
CA ALA A 2 -13.15 9.98 -6.24
C ALA A 2 -11.95 10.52 -7.03
N ILE A 3 -11.09 11.31 -6.38
CA ILE A 3 -9.80 11.74 -6.92
C ILE A 3 -8.90 10.50 -6.90
N THR A 4 -8.97 9.69 -7.96
CA THR A 4 -7.95 8.66 -8.23
C THR A 4 -6.76 9.37 -8.86
N SER A 5 -6.00 10.08 -8.03
CA SER A 5 -4.76 10.72 -8.44
C SER A 5 -3.82 9.66 -9.03
N ARG A 6 -3.40 9.86 -10.28
CA ARG A 6 -2.38 9.06 -11.00
C ARG A 6 -0.96 9.29 -10.45
N VAL A 7 -0.82 10.06 -9.37
CA VAL A 7 0.47 10.44 -8.79
C VAL A 7 0.87 9.38 -7.75
N PRO A 8 2.04 8.74 -7.89
CA PRO A 8 2.50 7.76 -6.91
C PRO A 8 2.72 8.41 -5.54
N ALA A 9 2.38 7.68 -4.48
CA ALA A 9 2.63 8.13 -3.12
C ALA A 9 4.11 8.43 -2.85
N CYS A 10 4.35 9.28 -1.85
CA CYS A 10 5.65 9.43 -1.20
C CYS A 10 5.62 8.76 0.17
N PHE A 11 6.79 8.58 0.78
CA PHE A 11 6.91 7.82 2.02
C PHE A 11 7.77 8.52 3.07
N ILE A 12 7.35 8.46 4.32
CA ILE A 12 8.14 8.84 5.50
C ILE A 12 8.19 7.63 6.43
N LEU A 13 9.37 7.31 6.97
CA LEU A 13 9.50 6.28 8.01
C LEU A 13 8.89 6.80 9.30
N ASP A 14 8.04 6.01 9.94
CA ASP A 14 7.45 6.39 11.23
C ASP A 14 8.52 6.63 12.30
N SER A 15 9.60 5.83 12.28
CA SER A 15 10.76 6.01 13.16
C SER A 15 11.52 7.33 12.95
N ALA A 16 11.31 8.03 11.85
CA ALA A 16 11.91 9.33 11.60
C ALA A 16 11.14 10.48 12.28
N ILE A 17 9.90 10.23 12.69
CA ILE A 17 9.05 11.20 13.37
C ILE A 17 9.30 11.05 14.87
N ILE A 18 9.89 12.07 15.50
CA ILE A 18 10.00 12.10 16.96
C ILE A 18 8.58 12.19 17.54
N PRO A 19 8.19 11.29 18.46
CA PRO A 19 6.86 11.34 19.05
C PRO A 19 6.69 12.66 19.81
N LYS A 20 5.84 13.54 19.28
CA LYS A 20 5.14 14.52 20.10
C LYS A 20 3.81 13.92 20.51
N ALA A 21 3.37 14.27 21.72
CA ALA A 21 2.07 13.90 22.29
C ALA A 21 0.87 14.50 21.51
N SER A 22 1.00 14.81 20.23
CA SER A 22 -0.05 15.40 19.42
C SER A 22 -0.98 14.33 18.88
N MET A 23 -2.27 14.54 19.11
CA MET A 23 -3.34 13.58 18.80
C MET A 23 -3.61 13.42 17.29
N ASN A 24 -2.83 14.08 16.40
CA ASN A 24 -3.10 14.11 14.96
C ASN A 24 -1.84 14.31 14.08
N VAL A 25 -0.90 13.36 14.17
CA VAL A 25 0.34 13.33 13.37
C VAL A 25 0.06 13.37 11.86
N GLY A 26 -1.01 12.73 11.39
CA GLY A 26 -1.38 12.75 9.97
C GLY A 26 -1.68 14.16 9.44
N LEU A 27 -2.43 14.97 10.20
CA LEU A 27 -2.69 16.37 9.83
C LEU A 27 -1.41 17.22 9.84
N GLU A 28 -0.50 16.97 10.78
CA GLU A 28 0.79 17.68 10.83
C GLU A 28 1.64 17.35 9.61
N ILE A 29 1.70 16.08 9.20
CA ILE A 29 2.37 15.66 7.96
C ILE A 29 1.77 16.39 6.75
N CYS A 30 0.45 16.42 6.60
CA CYS A 30 -0.19 17.12 5.48
C CYS A 30 0.19 18.60 5.45
N LYS A 31 0.16 19.29 6.60
CA LYS A 31 0.54 20.71 6.70
C LYS A 31 2.01 20.92 6.36
N ALA A 32 2.90 20.04 6.81
CA ALA A 32 4.31 20.11 6.49
C ALA A 32 4.57 19.87 5.00
N CYS A 33 3.81 18.98 4.37
CA CYS A 33 3.86 18.78 2.92
C CYS A 33 3.39 20.04 2.16
N GLU A 34 2.28 20.64 2.57
CA GLU A 34 1.76 21.86 1.93
C GLU A 34 2.67 23.07 2.13
N ALA A 35 3.42 23.14 3.23
CA ALA A 35 4.42 24.19 3.45
C ALA A 35 5.57 24.12 2.42
N VAL A 36 5.84 22.94 1.85
CA VAL A 36 6.89 22.72 0.86
C VAL A 36 6.36 22.81 -0.57
N ALA A 37 5.25 22.12 -0.86
CA ALA A 37 4.71 21.95 -2.21
C ALA A 37 3.52 22.87 -2.54
N GLY A 38 3.10 23.71 -1.60
CA GLY A 38 1.97 24.65 -1.73
C GLY A 38 0.67 24.13 -1.12
N VAL A 39 -0.24 25.05 -0.76
CA VAL A 39 -1.56 24.71 -0.22
C VAL A 39 -2.39 23.94 -1.25
N GLY A 40 -3.05 22.85 -0.83
CA GLY A 40 -3.80 21.95 -1.70
C GLY A 40 -2.94 20.92 -2.46
N SER A 41 -1.64 20.82 -2.14
CA SER A 41 -0.72 19.88 -2.80
C SER A 41 -0.75 18.46 -2.22
N CYS A 42 -1.47 18.23 -1.13
CA CYS A 42 -1.53 16.96 -0.42
C CYS A 42 -2.98 16.56 -0.08
N ASP A 43 -3.45 15.44 -0.63
CA ASP A 43 -4.77 14.88 -0.36
C ASP A 43 -4.84 14.19 1.03
N GLY A 44 -3.72 13.71 1.54
CA GLY A 44 -3.67 13.06 2.84
C GLY A 44 -2.36 12.38 3.19
N ALA A 45 -2.27 11.93 4.43
CA ALA A 45 -1.21 11.09 4.96
C ALA A 45 -1.82 9.91 5.73
N GLN A 46 -1.34 8.69 5.46
CA GLN A 46 -1.83 7.46 6.10
C GLN A 46 -0.67 6.63 6.64
N GLU A 47 -0.74 6.25 7.91
CA GLU A 47 0.19 5.30 8.51
C GLU A 47 -0.21 3.86 8.16
N ILE A 48 0.75 3.08 7.64
CA ILE A 48 0.60 1.64 7.43
C ILE A 48 1.94 0.97 7.76
N SER A 49 1.94 0.13 8.80
CA SER A 49 3.08 -0.74 9.14
C SER A 49 4.39 0.02 9.36
N GLY A 50 4.36 1.11 10.13
CA GLY A 50 5.54 1.94 10.43
C GLY A 50 6.02 2.78 9.24
N LEU A 51 5.14 3.00 8.25
CA LEU A 51 5.38 3.86 7.11
C LEU A 51 4.21 4.81 6.89
N TRP A 52 4.51 6.10 6.82
CA TRP A 52 3.56 7.11 6.40
C TRP A 52 3.55 7.22 4.88
N ARG A 53 2.38 7.02 4.29
CA ARG A 53 2.11 7.22 2.87
C ARG A 53 1.49 8.58 2.68
N ILE A 54 2.16 9.41 1.90
CA ILE A 54 1.70 10.76 1.54
C ILE A 54 1.10 10.68 0.15
N TYR A 55 -0.03 11.37 -0.06
CA TYR A 55 -0.75 11.41 -1.33
C TYR A 55 -0.68 12.80 -1.97
N PRO A 56 0.37 13.12 -2.75
CA PRO A 56 0.44 14.39 -3.46
C PRO A 56 -0.60 14.46 -4.58
N THR A 57 -1.09 15.67 -4.85
CA THR A 57 -2.10 15.93 -5.89
C THR A 57 -1.49 16.07 -7.29
N SER A 58 -0.19 16.39 -7.39
CA SER A 58 0.53 16.58 -8.67
C SER A 58 1.93 15.96 -8.67
N VAL A 59 2.48 15.75 -9.88
CA VAL A 59 3.85 15.22 -10.06
C VAL A 59 4.90 16.21 -9.56
N GLU A 60 4.60 17.50 -9.71
CA GLU A 60 5.41 18.63 -9.24
C GLU A 60 5.47 18.62 -7.72
N ALA A 61 4.32 18.54 -7.05
CA ALA A 61 4.26 18.45 -5.59
C ALA A 61 5.04 17.23 -5.07
N ARG A 62 4.86 16.08 -5.72
CA ARG A 62 5.63 14.87 -5.43
C ARG A 62 7.13 15.10 -5.56
N ARG A 63 7.59 15.72 -6.64
CA ARG A 63 9.01 15.99 -6.88
C ARG A 63 9.57 16.91 -5.79
N ASP A 64 8.86 17.99 -5.49
CA ASP A 64 9.33 19.01 -4.56
C ASP A 64 9.42 18.45 -3.13
N LEU A 65 8.48 17.59 -2.73
CA LEU A 65 8.55 16.86 -1.47
C LEU A 65 9.75 15.90 -1.40
N ILE A 66 10.02 15.14 -2.45
CA ILE A 66 11.15 14.19 -2.48
C ILE A 66 12.50 14.91 -2.44
N VAL A 67 12.61 16.05 -3.14
CA VAL A 67 13.86 16.82 -3.23
C VAL A 67 14.12 17.58 -1.93
N SER A 68 13.10 18.23 -1.38
CA SER A 68 13.25 19.15 -0.25
C SER A 68 13.06 18.47 1.12
N GLY A 69 12.37 17.32 1.15
CA GLY A 69 11.87 16.74 2.40
C GLY A 69 10.73 17.58 3.00
N VAL A 70 10.46 17.38 4.29
CA VAL A 70 9.52 18.19 5.06
C VAL A 70 10.08 18.50 6.44
N GLU A 71 9.62 19.58 7.06
CA GLU A 71 9.95 19.89 8.46
C GLU A 71 8.77 19.53 9.36
N LEU A 72 9.01 18.63 10.33
CA LEU A 72 8.01 18.22 11.29
C LEU A 72 8.55 18.42 12.70
N GLY A 73 7.85 19.25 13.49
CA GLY A 73 8.19 19.50 14.88
C GLY A 73 9.57 20.14 15.12
N GLY A 74 10.17 20.80 14.12
CA GLY A 74 11.52 21.36 14.17
C GLY A 74 12.61 20.43 13.64
N GLN A 75 12.24 19.28 13.08
CA GLN A 75 13.16 18.30 12.50
C GLN A 75 12.94 18.19 10.99
N ALA A 76 14.02 18.26 10.22
CA ALA A 76 14.01 17.93 8.81
C ALA A 76 13.86 16.40 8.63
N ILE A 77 12.81 15.99 7.93
CA ILE A 77 12.48 14.60 7.64
C ILE A 77 12.58 14.37 6.13
N THR A 78 13.37 13.36 5.77
CA THR A 78 13.52 12.93 4.38
C THR A 78 12.25 12.25 3.88
N VAL A 79 11.76 12.70 2.74
CA VAL A 79 10.65 12.06 2.03
C VAL A 79 11.21 11.15 0.93
N LEU A 80 10.76 9.90 0.93
CA LEU A 80 11.19 8.89 -0.01
C LEU A 80 10.23 8.80 -1.19
N GLY A 81 10.79 8.75 -2.40
CA GLY A 81 10.00 8.52 -3.61
C GLY A 81 9.57 7.06 -3.80
N GLN A 82 10.11 6.12 -3.03
CA GLN A 82 9.79 4.71 -3.09
C GLN A 82 9.62 4.17 -1.68
N ASN A 83 8.80 3.13 -1.53
CA ASN A 83 8.62 2.49 -0.24
C ASN A 83 9.96 1.86 0.18
N PRO A 84 10.56 2.25 1.32
CA PRO A 84 11.85 1.72 1.78
C PRO A 84 11.81 0.23 2.10
N PHE A 85 10.63 -0.32 2.40
CA PHE A 85 10.42 -1.75 2.59
C PHE A 85 10.32 -2.53 1.26
N LEU A 86 10.22 -1.83 0.12
CA LEU A 86 10.40 -2.42 -1.21
C LEU A 86 11.87 -2.27 -1.62
N VAL A 87 12.78 -2.91 -0.89
CA VAL A 87 14.20 -2.93 -1.26
C VAL A 87 14.33 -3.70 -2.57
N ARG A 88 14.68 -3.02 -3.67
CA ARG A 88 15.25 -3.66 -4.87
C ARG A 88 16.66 -4.17 -4.55
N GLY A 89 16.75 -5.18 -3.70
CA GLY A 89 17.91 -6.04 -3.53
C GLY A 89 17.68 -7.29 -4.35
N GLN A 90 18.70 -7.75 -5.08
CA GLN A 90 18.65 -8.99 -5.86
C GLN A 90 18.11 -10.15 -4.99
N GLY A 91 16.86 -10.57 -5.21
CA GLY A 91 16.31 -11.72 -4.50
C GLY A 91 14.78 -11.78 -4.37
N GLU A 92 14.06 -10.66 -4.38
CA GLU A 92 12.60 -10.72 -4.25
C GLU A 92 11.88 -10.90 -5.59
N ILE A 93 11.18 -12.03 -5.71
CA ILE A 93 10.35 -12.33 -6.88
C ILE A 93 9.09 -11.45 -6.78
N PRO A 94 8.77 -10.65 -7.82
CA PRO A 94 7.61 -9.78 -7.81
C PRO A 94 6.35 -10.61 -7.51
N THR A 95 5.58 -10.17 -6.51
CA THR A 95 4.42 -10.91 -5.99
C THR A 95 3.14 -10.11 -6.23
N LYS A 96 2.05 -10.77 -6.61
CA LYS A 96 0.74 -10.15 -6.87
C LYS A 96 -0.33 -10.82 -6.00
N LYS A 97 -1.25 -10.02 -5.45
CA LYS A 97 -2.48 -10.51 -4.83
C LYS A 97 -3.46 -10.90 -5.94
N LEU A 98 -3.85 -12.15 -5.98
CA LEU A 98 -4.93 -12.64 -6.84
C LEU A 98 -6.17 -12.85 -5.98
N ILE A 99 -7.26 -12.18 -6.34
CA ILE A 99 -8.59 -12.40 -5.74
C ILE A 99 -9.35 -13.33 -6.67
N ILE A 100 -9.94 -14.37 -6.11
CA ILE A 100 -10.65 -15.40 -6.84
C ILE A 100 -12.14 -15.16 -6.60
N GLY A 101 -12.85 -14.83 -7.68
CA GLY A 101 -14.26 -14.47 -7.64
C GLY A 101 -15.15 -15.57 -8.21
N ASN A 102 -16.45 -15.43 -7.97
CA ASN A 102 -17.50 -16.31 -8.50
C ASN A 102 -17.36 -17.79 -8.09
N ILE A 103 -16.89 -18.04 -6.86
CA ILE A 103 -16.83 -19.37 -6.26
C ILE A 103 -17.66 -19.35 -4.97
N PRO A 104 -18.57 -20.32 -4.75
CA PRO A 104 -19.31 -20.44 -3.49
C PRO A 104 -18.39 -20.65 -2.28
N ILE A 105 -18.76 -20.10 -1.12
CA ILE A 105 -18.02 -20.28 0.16
C ILE A 105 -17.90 -21.75 0.57
N SER A 106 -18.83 -22.59 0.11
CA SER A 106 -18.82 -24.04 0.37
C SER A 106 -17.68 -24.79 -0.29
N VAL A 107 -17.05 -24.21 -1.32
CA VAL A 107 -15.89 -24.82 -2.00
C VAL A 107 -14.69 -24.78 -1.07
N ALA A 108 -14.06 -25.94 -0.86
CA ALA A 108 -12.89 -26.01 0.00
C ALA A 108 -11.71 -25.29 -0.65
N GLN A 109 -10.93 -24.57 0.16
CA GLN A 109 -9.72 -23.91 -0.34
C GLN A 109 -8.72 -24.92 -0.93
N SER A 110 -8.71 -26.17 -0.48
CA SER A 110 -7.88 -27.25 -1.06
C SER A 110 -8.18 -27.47 -2.54
N GLU A 111 -9.46 -27.47 -2.95
CA GLU A 111 -9.83 -27.65 -4.35
C GLU A 111 -9.31 -26.51 -5.24
N ILE A 112 -9.29 -25.29 -4.70
CA ILE A 112 -8.73 -24.12 -5.37
C ILE A 112 -7.20 -24.24 -5.47
N MET A 113 -6.56 -24.76 -4.41
CA MET A 113 -5.10 -24.96 -4.36
C MET A 113 -4.65 -26.04 -5.36
N ASP A 114 -5.41 -27.13 -5.51
CA ASP A 114 -5.14 -28.19 -6.50
C ASP A 114 -5.08 -27.61 -7.92
N ALA A 115 -5.94 -26.63 -8.25
CA ALA A 115 -5.90 -25.95 -9.53
C ALA A 115 -4.62 -25.10 -9.72
N PHE A 116 -4.12 -24.43 -8.68
CA PHE A 116 -2.85 -23.69 -8.76
C PHE A 116 -1.64 -24.61 -8.92
N GLU A 117 -1.66 -25.78 -8.27
CA GLU A 117 -0.62 -26.81 -8.44
C GLU A 117 -0.60 -27.35 -9.87
N ALA A 118 -1.76 -27.65 -10.44
CA ALA A 118 -1.88 -28.07 -11.84
C ALA A 118 -1.31 -27.02 -12.82
N LEU A 119 -1.49 -25.73 -12.52
CA LEU A 119 -0.95 -24.61 -13.31
C LEU A 119 0.53 -24.30 -13.02
N ARG A 120 1.17 -25.03 -12.09
CA ARG A 120 2.56 -24.83 -11.66
C ARG A 120 2.86 -23.39 -11.24
N VAL A 121 1.89 -22.73 -10.60
CA VAL A 121 2.04 -21.36 -10.11
C VAL A 121 2.75 -21.38 -8.77
N ALA A 122 3.83 -20.62 -8.64
CA ALA A 122 4.54 -20.47 -7.37
C ALA A 122 3.77 -19.53 -6.43
N LEU A 123 3.07 -20.12 -5.46
CA LEU A 123 2.37 -19.41 -4.40
C LEU A 123 3.35 -18.91 -3.32
N ARG A 124 3.04 -17.77 -2.72
CA ARG A 124 3.82 -17.10 -1.66
C ARG A 124 3.10 -17.02 -0.33
N SER A 125 1.83 -17.38 -0.31
CA SER A 125 1.04 -17.48 0.90
C SER A 125 0.13 -18.70 0.83
N PRO A 126 -0.35 -19.22 1.97
CA PRO A 126 -1.56 -20.02 1.97
C PRO A 126 -2.73 -19.20 1.39
N MET A 127 -3.78 -19.89 0.95
CA MET A 127 -5.05 -19.25 0.62
C MET A 127 -5.66 -18.59 1.86
N LYS A 128 -6.28 -17.43 1.68
CA LYS A 128 -6.91 -16.65 2.74
C LYS A 128 -8.30 -16.23 2.30
N ASP A 129 -9.23 -16.15 3.25
CA ASP A 129 -10.55 -15.59 3.00
C ASP A 129 -10.54 -14.08 3.22
N GLU A 130 -11.11 -13.34 2.28
CA GLU A 130 -11.46 -11.95 2.54
C GLU A 130 -12.73 -11.87 3.40
N HIS A 131 -12.78 -10.84 4.24
CA HIS A 131 -13.89 -10.59 5.15
C HIS A 131 -14.59 -9.29 4.77
N TYR A 132 -15.90 -9.22 5.02
CA TYR A 132 -16.67 -7.99 4.91
C TYR A 132 -16.12 -6.91 5.84
N ARG A 133 -16.37 -5.67 5.47
CA ARG A 133 -16.09 -4.53 6.32
C ARG A 133 -17.37 -4.02 6.96
N ASP A 134 -17.25 -3.50 8.18
CA ASP A 134 -18.36 -2.80 8.82
C ASP A 134 -18.57 -1.40 8.20
N GLU A 135 -19.58 -0.68 8.68
CA GLU A 135 -19.94 0.66 8.22
C GLU A 135 -18.83 1.69 8.45
N MET A 136 -17.92 1.44 9.40
CA MET A 136 -16.76 2.26 9.71
C MET A 136 -15.50 1.83 8.93
N GLY A 137 -15.61 0.81 8.08
CA GLY A 137 -14.50 0.26 7.29
C GLY A 137 -13.61 -0.74 8.05
N GLY A 138 -13.94 -1.10 9.29
CA GLY A 138 -13.26 -2.12 10.09
C GLY A 138 -13.41 -3.52 9.50
N LEU A 139 -12.45 -4.42 9.76
CA LEU A 139 -12.53 -5.81 9.29
C LEU A 139 -13.45 -6.62 10.21
N THR A 140 -14.46 -7.28 9.61
CA THR A 140 -15.36 -8.17 10.34
C THR A 140 -14.85 -9.61 10.34
N ARG A 141 -15.52 -10.48 11.11
CA ARG A 141 -15.33 -11.95 11.06
C ARG A 141 -16.14 -12.65 9.95
N PHE A 142 -16.94 -11.91 9.19
CA PHE A 142 -17.83 -12.49 8.19
C PHE A 142 -17.12 -12.59 6.85
N LYS A 143 -17.02 -13.79 6.28
CA LYS A 143 -16.35 -14.02 4.99
C LYS A 143 -17.12 -13.37 3.85
N SER A 144 -16.43 -12.73 2.91
CA SER A 144 -17.04 -12.08 1.74
C SER A 144 -17.28 -13.03 0.56
N GLY A 145 -16.88 -14.30 0.69
CA GLY A 145 -16.90 -15.26 -0.42
C GLY A 145 -15.79 -15.04 -1.46
N ARG A 146 -14.79 -14.21 -1.13
CA ARG A 146 -13.65 -13.93 -2.01
C ARG A 146 -12.36 -14.46 -1.40
N PRO A 147 -11.96 -15.70 -1.71
CA PRO A 147 -10.64 -16.17 -1.37
C PRO A 147 -9.57 -15.39 -2.16
N PHE A 148 -8.38 -15.27 -1.58
CA PHE A 148 -7.24 -14.63 -2.21
C PHE A 148 -5.94 -15.32 -1.84
N VAL A 149 -4.93 -15.15 -2.71
CA VAL A 149 -3.59 -15.68 -2.51
C VAL A 149 -2.55 -14.70 -3.06
N TYR A 150 -1.34 -14.74 -2.50
CA TYR A 150 -0.19 -14.04 -3.06
C TYR A 150 0.62 -15.01 -3.91
N LEU A 151 0.91 -14.63 -5.15
CA LEU A 151 1.65 -15.46 -6.10
C LEU A 151 2.79 -14.69 -6.75
N ASN A 152 3.85 -15.40 -7.14
CA ASN A 152 4.89 -14.82 -7.99
C ASN A 152 4.28 -14.46 -9.35
N ILE A 153 4.56 -13.26 -9.85
CA ILE A 153 4.15 -12.87 -11.20
C ILE A 153 4.82 -13.85 -12.19
N PRO A 154 4.04 -14.63 -12.96
CA PRO A 154 4.61 -15.51 -13.97
C PRO A 154 5.41 -14.68 -14.96
N LYS A 155 6.65 -15.10 -15.27
CA LYS A 155 7.39 -14.51 -16.38
C LYS A 155 6.60 -14.79 -17.65
N ILE A 156 5.98 -13.76 -18.23
CA ILE A 156 5.25 -13.88 -19.49
C ILE A 156 6.22 -14.47 -20.52
N ARG A 157 6.07 -15.75 -20.88
CA ARG A 157 6.63 -16.24 -22.13
C ARG A 157 5.78 -15.61 -23.21
N SER A 158 6.36 -14.73 -24.03
CA SER A 158 5.70 -14.29 -25.25
C SER A 158 5.31 -15.55 -26.03
N LEU A 159 4.01 -15.75 -26.23
CA LEU A 159 3.52 -16.73 -27.19
C LEU A 159 4.05 -16.27 -28.56
N ARG A 160 5.04 -16.98 -29.08
CA ARG A 160 5.39 -16.95 -30.51
C ARG A 160 4.60 -18.04 -31.20
#